data_AF-F7KTZ8-F1
#
_entry.id   AF-F7KTZ8-F1
#
_cell.length_a   1.000
_cell.length_b   1.000
_cell.length_c   1.000
_cell.angle_alpha   90.00
_cell.angle_beta   90.00
_cell.angle_gamma   90.00
#
_symmetry.space_group_name_H-M   'P 1'
#
loop_
_entity.id
_entity.type
_entity.pdbx_description
1 polymer ?
#
loop_
_entity_poly.entity_id
_entity_poly.type
_entity_poly.pdbx_seq_one_letter_code
_entity_poly.pdbx_strand_id
1 'polypeptide(L)'
;MPFVLRREWYFYALFEVAAMERYKVTEDADRLAPDWLAVRINYKTIKFVYSILDGYSFLKGVRIDGQMAKIGDTICFDDNGLSVERR
;
A
#
# COMPACT_ATOMS: atom_id res chain seq x y z
N MET A 1 -48.62 21.35 18.89
CA MET A 1 -47.31 20.80 19.30
C MET A 1 -46.72 20.01 18.13
N PRO A 2 -45.81 20.55 17.32
CA PRO A 2 -45.18 19.79 16.23
C PRO A 2 -43.71 19.43 16.54
N PHE A 3 -43.29 18.24 16.07
CA PHE A 3 -41.97 17.87 15.50
C PHE A 3 -40.70 18.06 16.36
N VAL A 4 -39.70 17.16 16.43
CA VAL A 4 -38.88 16.62 15.34
C VAL A 4 -38.08 15.40 15.88
N LEU A 5 -38.02 14.30 15.09
CA LEU A 5 -37.04 13.22 15.26
C LEU A 5 -35.60 13.75 15.14
N ARG A 6 -34.80 13.75 16.21
CA ARG A 6 -33.36 14.02 16.12
C ARG A 6 -32.59 12.70 16.00
N ARG A 7 -32.48 12.20 14.76
CA ARG A 7 -31.89 10.89 14.44
C ARG A 7 -30.64 11.02 13.57
N GLU A 8 -29.68 11.87 13.94
CA GLU A 8 -28.53 12.16 13.08
C GLU A 8 -27.23 12.38 13.85
N TRP A 9 -26.77 11.40 14.63
CA TRP A 9 -25.44 11.48 15.27
C TRP A 9 -24.66 10.15 15.29
N TYR A 10 -25.07 9.14 14.52
CA TYR A 10 -24.37 7.84 14.45
C TYR A 10 -23.72 7.54 13.09
N PHE A 11 -23.63 8.52 12.19
CA PHE A 11 -23.00 8.31 10.88
C PHE A 11 -21.51 8.66 10.84
N TYR A 12 -20.96 9.29 11.88
CA TYR A 12 -19.58 9.79 11.88
C TYR A 12 -18.62 9.04 12.82
N ALA A 13 -19.08 8.06 13.59
CA ALA A 13 -18.24 7.36 14.59
C ALA A 13 -17.75 5.96 14.14
N LEU A 14 -18.05 5.55 12.90
CA LEU A 14 -17.71 4.20 12.39
C LEU A 14 -16.74 4.24 11.19
N PHE A 15 -16.07 5.37 10.98
CA PHE A 15 -15.04 5.55 9.95
C PHE A 15 -13.65 5.78 10.55
N GLU A 16 -13.43 5.36 11.80
CA GLU A 16 -12.10 4.98 12.29
C GLU A 16 -11.81 3.53 11.89
N VAL A 17 -12.02 3.21 10.62
CA VAL A 17 -11.38 2.02 10.06
C VAL A 17 -9.92 2.40 10.00
N ALA A 18 -9.10 1.81 10.88
CA ALA A 18 -7.65 1.86 10.76
C ALA A 18 -7.31 1.72 9.27
N ALA A 19 -6.73 2.76 8.68
CA ALA A 19 -6.50 2.86 7.25
C ALA A 19 -5.38 1.89 6.85
N MET A 20 -5.70 0.59 6.83
CA MET A 20 -4.81 -0.45 6.36
C MET A 20 -4.82 -0.38 4.84
N GLU A 21 -3.83 0.32 4.29
CA GLU A 21 -3.67 0.43 2.84
C GLU A 21 -2.99 -0.84 2.32
N ARG A 22 -3.66 -1.54 1.41
CA ARG A 22 -3.14 -2.78 0.82
C ARG A 22 -2.83 -2.52 -0.64
N TYR A 23 -1.59 -2.79 -1.01
CA TYR A 23 -1.11 -2.63 -2.36
C TYR A 23 -0.57 -3.95 -2.89
N LYS A 24 -1.18 -4.46 -3.96
CA LYS A 24 -0.68 -5.66 -4.64
C LYS A 24 0.47 -5.27 -5.56
N VAL A 25 1.63 -5.91 -5.37
CA VAL A 25 2.80 -5.69 -6.23
C VAL A 25 2.51 -6.29 -7.60
N THR A 26 2.45 -5.43 -8.62
CA THR A 26 2.34 -5.80 -10.04
C THR A 26 3.64 -5.50 -10.78
N GLU A 27 3.76 -5.92 -12.04
CA GLU A 27 4.91 -5.55 -12.89
C GLU A 27 5.06 -4.04 -13.04
N ASP A 28 3.94 -3.33 -13.11
CA ASP A 28 3.87 -1.86 -13.16
C ASP A 28 3.84 -1.21 -11.77
N ALA A 29 4.41 -1.84 -10.74
CA ALA A 29 4.28 -1.30 -9.39
C ALA A 29 4.91 0.09 -9.19
N ASP A 30 5.85 0.47 -10.04
CA ASP A 30 6.42 1.83 -10.08
C ASP A 30 5.41 2.87 -10.58
N ARG A 31 4.58 2.50 -11.57
CA ARG A 31 3.54 3.39 -12.13
C ARG A 31 2.26 3.41 -11.31
N LEU A 32 1.95 2.28 -10.68
CA LEU A 32 0.75 2.11 -9.86
C LEU A 32 1.04 2.29 -8.37
N ALA A 33 2.24 2.76 -8.01
CA ALA A 33 2.60 3.02 -6.63
C ALA A 33 1.65 4.09 -6.05
N PRO A 34 0.98 3.81 -4.93
CA PRO A 34 0.22 4.84 -4.24
C PRO A 34 1.17 5.87 -3.60
N ASP A 35 0.71 7.12 -3.46
CA ASP A 35 1.53 8.24 -2.94
C ASP A 35 2.20 7.94 -1.60
N TRP A 36 1.53 7.22 -0.69
CA TRP A 36 2.09 6.82 0.60
C TRP A 36 3.28 5.87 0.49
N LEU A 37 3.31 5.02 -0.55
CA LEU A 37 4.43 4.14 -0.82
C LEU A 37 5.56 4.97 -1.45
N ALA A 38 5.21 5.79 -2.45
CA ALA A 38 6.15 6.64 -3.21
C ALA A 38 6.91 7.63 -2.31
N VAL A 39 6.22 8.32 -1.40
CA VAL A 39 6.85 9.29 -0.47
C VAL A 39 7.82 8.62 0.50
N ARG A 40 7.65 7.33 0.75
CA ARG A 40 8.43 6.54 1.71
C ARG A 40 9.61 5.81 1.05
N ILE A 41 9.73 5.86 -0.28
CA ILE A 41 10.85 5.28 -1.04
C ILE A 41 12.13 6.04 -0.72
N ASN A 42 12.87 5.54 0.26
CA ASN A 42 14.12 6.16 0.71
C ASN A 42 15.38 5.60 0.01
N TYR A 43 15.25 4.70 -0.97
CA TYR A 43 16.34 3.96 -1.66
C TYR A 43 17.28 3.11 -0.76
N LYS A 44 17.38 3.42 0.53
CA LYS A 44 18.04 2.64 1.59
C LYS A 44 17.12 1.51 2.07
N THR A 45 15.91 1.87 2.47
CA THR A 45 14.96 0.96 3.12
C THR A 45 13.98 0.37 2.11
N ILE A 46 13.39 1.23 1.28
CA ILE A 46 12.43 0.84 0.24
C ILE A 46 13.04 1.17 -1.12
N LYS A 47 13.14 0.18 -1.99
CA LYS A 47 13.57 0.38 -3.38
C LYS A 47 12.92 -0.61 -4.33
N PHE A 48 12.61 -0.14 -5.53
CA PHE A 48 12.24 -1.00 -6.64
C PHE A 48 13.46 -1.75 -7.16
N VAL A 49 13.33 -3.05 -7.35
CA VAL A 49 14.37 -3.90 -7.92
C VAL A 49 13.93 -4.25 -9.33
N TYR A 50 14.66 -3.75 -10.31
CA TYR A 50 14.48 -4.12 -11.70
C TYR A 50 15.44 -5.23 -12.08
N SER A 51 15.05 -6.03 -13.05
CA SER A 51 15.94 -6.94 -13.75
C SER A 51 15.81 -6.71 -15.24
N ILE A 52 16.89 -7.01 -15.95
CA ILE A 52 16.99 -6.84 -17.39
C ILE A 52 17.05 -8.24 -18.00
N LEU A 53 16.22 -8.49 -19.00
CA LEU A 53 16.02 -9.77 -19.67
C LEU A 53 15.68 -9.39 -21.09
N ASP A 54 16.53 -9.83 -22.02
CA ASP A 54 16.36 -9.56 -23.45
C ASP A 54 16.13 -8.07 -23.79
N GLY A 55 16.82 -7.17 -23.08
CA GLY A 55 16.74 -5.71 -23.32
C GLY A 55 15.50 -5.03 -22.75
N TYR A 56 14.58 -5.76 -22.12
CA TYR A 56 13.43 -5.19 -21.40
C TYR A 56 13.72 -5.12 -19.90
N SER A 57 13.45 -3.95 -19.31
CA SER A 57 13.49 -3.74 -17.86
C SER A 57 12.14 -4.15 -17.26
N PHE A 58 12.09 -5.26 -16.54
CA PHE A 58 10.91 -5.67 -15.77
C PHE A 58 11.20 -5.46 -14.29
N LEU A 59 10.15 -5.05 -13.57
CA LEU A 59 10.21 -4.99 -12.13
C LEU A 59 10.29 -6.43 -11.60
N LYS A 60 11.35 -6.77 -10.87
CA LYS A 60 11.45 -8.06 -10.17
C LYS A 60 10.66 -8.06 -8.86
N GLY A 61 10.50 -6.89 -8.27
CA GLY A 61 9.74 -6.67 -7.04
C GLY A 61 10.17 -5.44 -6.27
N VAL A 62 9.65 -5.29 -5.05
CA VAL A 62 9.94 -4.18 -4.15
C VAL A 62 10.74 -4.71 -2.97
N ARG A 63 11.90 -4.12 -2.69
CA ARG A 63 12.64 -4.39 -1.46
C ARG A 63 12.16 -3.41 -0.39
N ILE A 64 11.69 -3.93 0.75
CA ILE A 64 11.21 -3.18 1.91
C ILE A 64 11.98 -3.69 3.12
N ASP A 65 12.77 -2.81 3.74
CA ASP A 65 13.53 -3.07 4.97
C ASP A 65 14.35 -4.39 4.94
N GLY A 66 15.00 -4.65 3.80
CA GLY A 66 15.78 -5.88 3.60
C GLY A 66 14.96 -7.10 3.15
N GLN A 67 13.64 -7.10 3.31
CA GLN A 67 12.75 -8.10 2.74
C GLN A 67 12.42 -7.77 1.28
N MET A 68 12.33 -8.79 0.44
CA MET A 68 11.93 -8.62 -0.96
C MET A 68 10.51 -9.15 -1.15
N ALA A 69 9.61 -8.25 -1.53
CA ALA A 69 8.27 -8.53 -2.03
C ALA A 69 8.36 -8.81 -3.54
N LYS A 70 7.82 -9.95 -3.97
CA LYS A 70 7.76 -10.34 -5.37
C LYS A 70 6.46 -9.84 -6.00
N ILE A 71 6.42 -9.84 -7.32
CA ILE A 71 5.16 -9.64 -8.05
C ILE A 71 4.16 -10.70 -7.61
N GLY A 72 2.96 -10.27 -7.26
CA GLY A 72 1.91 -11.11 -6.68
C GLY A 72 1.77 -11.00 -5.16
N ASP A 73 2.82 -10.55 -4.46
CA ASP A 73 2.76 -10.28 -3.02
C ASP A 73 1.92 -9.02 -2.75
N THR A 74 1.36 -8.93 -1.54
CA THR A 74 0.60 -7.75 -1.11
C THR A 74 1.37 -7.01 -0.03
N ILE A 75 1.63 -5.73 -0.26
CA ILE A 75 2.20 -4.83 0.74
C ILE A 75 1.04 -4.27 1.55
N CYS A 76 1.03 -4.54 2.85
CA CYS A 76 0.11 -3.95 3.79
C CYS A 76 0.83 -2.82 4.51
N PHE A 77 0.28 -1.62 4.41
CA PHE A 77 0.71 -0.47 5.17
C PHE A 77 -0.27 -0.25 6.32
N ASP A 78 0.27 -0.27 7.52
CA ASP A 78 -0.43 0.01 8.75
C ASP A 78 0.26 1.19 9.43
N ASP A 79 -0.38 1.81 10.43
CA ASP A 79 0.15 3.00 11.13
C ASP A 79 1.54 2.72 11.75
N ASN A 80 1.80 1.44 12.06
CA ASN A 80 3.03 0.94 12.65
C ASN A 80 4.14 0.56 11.63
N GLY A 81 3.86 0.50 10.32
CA GLY A 81 4.88 0.19 9.32
C GLY A 81 4.40 -0.56 8.08
N LEU A 82 5.38 -0.98 7.27
CA LEU A 82 5.17 -1.74 6.04
C LEU A 82 5.40 -3.22 6.28
N SER A 83 4.40 -4.03 5.98
CA SER A 83 4.47 -5.49 6.03
C SER A 83 4.25 -6.07 4.64
N VAL A 84 4.93 -7.17 4.34
CA VAL A 84 4.74 -7.92 3.09
C VAL A 84 3.97 -9.19 3.41
N GLU A 85 2.75 -9.29 2.91
CA GLU A 85 1.94 -10.50 2.93
C GLU A 85 2.28 -11.33 1.69
N ARG A 86 2.85 -12.52 1.93
CA ARG A 86 3.10 -13.54 0.90
C ARG A 86 1.94 -14.53 0.88
N ARG A 87 1.42 -14.82 -0.31
CA ARG A 87 0.40 -15.85 -0.54
C ARG A 87 1.00 -17.07 -1.23
#